data_AF-A0A1E3Y5Z0-F1
#
_entry.id   AF-A0A1E3Y5Z0-F1
#
_cell.length_a   1.000
_cell.length_b   1.000
_cell.length_c   1.000
_cell.angle_alpha   90.00
_cell.angle_beta   90.00
_cell.angle_gamma   90.00
#
_symmetry.space_group_name_H-M   'P 1'
#
loop_
_entity.id
_entity.type
_entity.pdbx_description
1 polymer ?
#
loop_
_entity_poly.entity_id
_entity_poly.type
_entity_poly.pdbx_seq_one_letter_code
_entity_poly.pdbx_strand_id
1 'polypeptide(L)'
;MATLRAPDGCAWDRQQTHESLRGYLLEETYEAIEAIDAGRFDDLEGELGDVLLQCVFHAQLATEAGRFDIAAVVTAIGDKLIRRHPHIFAPDGRRLTARERQRYQASTPGAVREQWARLKAGEQGRAGQAPRVLGGVPRALPALLRAHKIGARVAAVGFDWPSTEDVMAKIDEEVRELREALHESPARATEEFGDLLFAIANLARKLGIDPEATLSAANDKFTRRFDAIEARLQARDRDVHDASLDELEAEWAAVKLTEAAASRPATSARARSASTPSRRRTRSSPPRPGRS
;
A
#
# COMPACT_ATOMS: atom_id res chain seq x y z
N MET A 1 -14.21 23.64 13.37
CA MET A 1 -15.35 23.06 12.64
C MET A 1 -16.70 23.57 13.13
N ALA A 2 -17.05 23.44 14.42
CA ALA A 2 -18.30 24.00 14.98
C ALA A 2 -18.56 25.46 14.58
N THR A 3 -17.55 26.34 14.68
CA THR A 3 -17.66 27.74 14.23
C THR A 3 -17.92 27.88 12.73
N LEU A 4 -17.29 27.05 11.89
CA LEU A 4 -17.48 27.10 10.43
C LEU A 4 -18.89 26.67 10.02
N ARG A 5 -19.48 25.74 10.77
CA ARG A 5 -20.86 25.25 10.53
C ARG A 5 -21.93 25.96 11.34
N ALA A 6 -21.56 26.96 12.15
CA ALA A 6 -22.53 27.79 12.88
C ALA A 6 -23.43 28.55 11.89
N PRO A 7 -24.63 29.01 12.31
CA PRO A 7 -25.55 29.75 11.42
C PRO A 7 -24.93 30.95 10.70
N ASP A 8 -23.97 31.62 11.35
CA ASP A 8 -23.19 32.76 10.85
C ASP A 8 -21.84 32.36 10.24
N GLY A 9 -21.55 31.05 10.15
CA GLY A 9 -20.32 30.50 9.60
C GLY A 9 -20.26 30.48 8.06
N CYS A 10 -19.44 29.58 7.52
CA CYS A 10 -19.24 29.42 6.09
C CYS A 10 -20.45 28.73 5.44
N ALA A 11 -20.95 29.31 4.35
CA ALA A 11 -22.12 28.79 3.64
C ALA A 11 -21.85 27.40 3.03
N TRP A 12 -20.65 27.19 2.49
CA TRP A 12 -20.25 25.90 1.93
C TRP A 12 -20.16 24.84 3.02
N ASP A 13 -19.50 25.15 4.14
CA ASP A 13 -19.34 24.20 5.24
C ASP A 13 -20.69 23.78 5.80
N ARG A 14 -21.62 24.71 6.02
CA ARG A 14 -22.98 24.41 6.52
C ARG A 14 -23.76 23.45 5.63
N GLN A 15 -23.61 23.57 4.31
CA GLN A 15 -24.37 22.76 3.35
C GLN A 15 -23.91 21.31 3.29
N GLN A 16 -22.71 20.99 3.77
CA GLN A 16 -22.16 19.64 3.67
C GLN A 16 -22.94 18.62 4.49
N THR A 17 -22.99 17.39 3.98
CA THR A 17 -23.53 16.19 4.62
C THR A 17 -22.46 15.08 4.61
N HIS A 18 -22.73 13.94 5.28
CA HIS A 18 -21.83 12.79 5.20
C HIS A 18 -21.65 12.29 3.77
N GLU A 19 -22.70 12.35 2.96
CA GLU A 19 -22.70 11.90 1.57
C GLU A 19 -21.89 12.83 0.67
N SER A 20 -22.02 14.15 0.84
CA SER A 20 -21.27 15.13 0.03
C SER A 20 -19.77 15.10 0.35
N LEU A 21 -19.39 14.81 1.60
CA LEU A 21 -18.00 14.74 2.05
C LEU A 21 -17.28 13.45 1.68
N ARG A 22 -18.01 12.40 1.25
CA ARG A 22 -17.41 11.10 0.92
C ARG A 22 -16.35 11.20 -0.18
N GLY A 23 -16.58 12.06 -1.18
CA GLY A 23 -15.64 12.28 -2.28
C GLY A 23 -14.31 12.84 -1.78
N TYR A 24 -14.38 13.94 -1.02
CA TYR A 24 -13.22 14.57 -0.41
C TYR A 24 -12.44 13.61 0.49
N LEU A 25 -13.09 12.85 1.37
CA LEU A 25 -12.38 11.84 2.17
C LEU A 25 -11.61 10.82 1.34
N LEU A 26 -12.14 10.44 0.17
CA LEU A 26 -11.43 9.53 -0.73
C LEU A 26 -10.24 10.23 -1.37
N GLU A 27 -10.43 11.46 -1.85
CA GLU A 27 -9.41 12.34 -2.45
C GLU A 27 -8.23 12.53 -1.50
N GLU A 28 -8.45 13.07 -0.29
CA GLU A 28 -7.38 13.29 0.71
C GLU A 28 -6.64 11.99 1.06
N THR A 29 -7.36 10.85 1.05
CA THR A 29 -6.73 9.55 1.31
C THR A 29 -5.77 9.17 0.18
N TYR A 30 -6.12 9.45 -1.07
CA TYR A 30 -5.25 9.18 -2.21
C TYR A 30 -4.10 10.18 -2.30
N GLU A 31 -4.30 11.45 -1.96
CA GLU A 31 -3.22 12.44 -1.90
C GLU A 31 -2.20 12.08 -0.80
N ALA A 32 -2.67 11.64 0.37
CA ALA A 32 -1.80 11.11 1.43
C ALA A 32 -1.03 9.86 0.97
N ILE A 33 -1.66 8.96 0.21
CA ILE A 33 -0.99 7.78 -0.38
C ILE A 33 0.07 8.24 -1.39
N GLU A 34 -0.24 9.20 -2.26
CA GLU A 34 0.71 9.73 -3.23
C GLU A 34 1.94 10.35 -2.55
N ALA A 35 1.74 11.13 -1.49
CA ALA A 35 2.83 11.71 -0.72
C ALA A 35 3.72 10.63 -0.08
N ILE A 36 3.14 9.53 0.42
CA ILE A 36 3.89 8.36 0.93
C ILE A 36 4.70 7.71 -0.19
N ASP A 37 4.07 7.42 -1.32
CA ASP A 37 4.68 6.70 -2.44
C ASP A 37 5.80 7.52 -3.11
N ALA A 38 5.64 8.84 -3.16
CA ALA A 38 6.64 9.77 -3.66
C ALA A 38 7.73 10.13 -2.64
N GLY A 39 7.59 9.71 -1.37
CA GLY A 39 8.52 10.05 -0.28
C GLY A 39 8.54 11.54 0.05
N ARG A 40 7.47 12.28 -0.24
CA ARG A 40 7.32 13.72 0.00
C ARG A 40 6.75 13.96 1.39
N PHE A 41 7.59 13.85 2.42
CA PHE A 41 7.16 13.94 3.81
C PHE A 41 6.64 15.32 4.23
N ASP A 42 7.11 16.38 3.57
CA ASP A 42 6.61 17.74 3.82
C ASP A 42 5.13 17.86 3.38
N ASP A 43 4.79 17.28 2.23
CA ASP A 43 3.40 17.23 1.74
C ASP A 43 2.54 16.32 2.65
N LEU A 44 3.09 15.16 3.06
CA LEU A 44 2.38 14.16 3.86
C LEU A 44 1.80 14.73 5.17
N GLU A 45 2.47 15.67 5.82
CA GLU A 45 1.93 16.31 7.03
C GLU A 45 0.61 17.06 6.73
N GLY A 46 0.56 17.78 5.61
CA GLY A 46 -0.63 18.46 5.11
C GLY A 46 -1.75 17.47 4.80
N GLU A 47 -1.46 16.45 3.98
CA GLU A 47 -2.44 15.47 3.55
C GLU A 47 -3.05 14.66 4.71
N LEU A 48 -2.22 14.29 5.70
CA LEU A 48 -2.72 13.66 6.92
C LEU A 48 -3.59 14.61 7.76
N GLY A 49 -3.28 15.90 7.71
CA GLY A 49 -4.10 16.98 8.26
C GLY A 49 -5.47 17.05 7.59
N ASP A 50 -5.53 16.93 6.27
CA ASP A 50 -6.79 16.98 5.51
C ASP A 50 -7.63 15.70 5.70
N VAL A 51 -7.01 14.53 5.76
CA VAL A 51 -7.70 13.30 6.20
C VAL A 51 -8.26 13.44 7.63
N LEU A 52 -7.51 14.08 8.54
CA LEU A 52 -7.99 14.36 9.90
C LEU A 52 -9.13 15.39 9.90
N LEU A 53 -9.06 16.42 9.04
CA LEU A 53 -10.12 17.41 8.86
C LEU A 53 -11.43 16.72 8.47
N GLN A 54 -11.39 15.78 7.53
CA GLN A 54 -12.58 15.01 7.14
C GLN A 54 -13.17 14.25 8.33
N CYS A 55 -12.33 13.61 9.16
CA CYS A 55 -12.76 12.93 10.39
C CYS A 55 -13.42 13.90 11.39
N VAL A 56 -12.86 15.10 11.57
CA VAL A 56 -13.44 16.17 12.41
C VAL A 56 -14.76 16.66 11.84
N PHE A 57 -14.87 16.80 10.51
CA PHE A 57 -16.09 17.23 9.83
C PHE A 57 -17.23 16.22 10.01
N HIS A 58 -16.98 14.94 9.77
CA HIS A 58 -17.96 13.88 10.02
C HIS A 58 -18.35 13.81 11.51
N ALA A 59 -17.40 13.98 12.44
CA ALA A 59 -17.73 14.03 13.86
C ALA A 59 -18.59 15.24 14.24
N GLN A 60 -18.37 16.40 13.62
CA GLN A 60 -19.20 17.60 13.82
C GLN A 60 -20.64 17.36 13.35
N LEU A 61 -20.82 16.80 12.16
CA LEU A 61 -22.15 16.43 11.63
C LEU A 61 -22.87 15.42 12.55
N ALA A 62 -22.14 14.42 13.06
CA ALA A 62 -22.69 13.47 14.01
C ALA A 62 -23.06 14.12 15.36
N THR A 63 -22.30 15.13 15.79
CA THR A 63 -22.60 15.93 16.99
C THR A 63 -23.89 16.74 16.80
N GLU A 64 -24.05 17.40 15.66
CA GLU A 64 -25.27 18.14 15.29
C GLU A 64 -26.50 17.23 15.26
N ALA A 65 -26.33 15.96 14.89
CA ALA A 65 -27.37 14.94 14.91
C ALA A 65 -27.56 14.24 16.28
N GLY A 66 -26.86 14.68 17.34
CA GLY A 66 -26.95 14.11 18.69
C GLY A 66 -26.45 12.66 18.79
N ARG A 67 -25.48 12.25 17.96
CA ARG A 67 -24.99 10.87 17.87
C ARG A 67 -23.68 10.65 18.64
N PHE A 68 -22.59 11.26 18.18
CA PHE A 68 -21.26 11.16 18.78
C PHE A 68 -20.41 12.35 18.35
N ASP A 69 -19.38 12.65 19.12
CA ASP A 69 -18.40 13.70 18.84
C ASP A 69 -17.01 13.13 18.50
N ILE A 70 -16.05 14.01 18.25
CA ILE A 70 -14.69 13.60 17.92
C ILE A 70 -14.00 12.87 19.08
N ALA A 71 -14.33 13.22 20.34
CA ALA A 71 -13.78 12.57 21.52
C ALA A 71 -14.26 11.11 21.62
N ALA A 72 -15.51 10.84 21.28
CA ALA A 72 -16.06 9.50 21.18
C ALA A 72 -15.37 8.68 20.08
N VAL A 73 -15.08 9.28 18.92
CA VAL A 73 -14.32 8.61 17.84
C VAL A 73 -12.92 8.21 18.31
N VAL A 74 -12.20 9.15 18.95
CA VAL A 74 -10.85 8.92 19.51
C VAL A 74 -10.87 7.85 20.61
N THR A 75 -11.86 7.89 21.50
CA THR A 75 -12.04 6.87 22.55
C THR A 75 -12.30 5.50 21.93
N ALA A 76 -13.19 5.42 20.94
CA ALA A 76 -13.54 4.16 20.29
C ALA A 76 -12.34 3.50 19.58
N ILE A 77 -11.44 4.28 18.96
CA ILE A 77 -10.21 3.73 18.39
C ILE A 77 -9.20 3.35 19.48
N GLY A 78 -9.06 4.14 20.55
CA GLY A 78 -8.22 3.82 21.71
C GLY A 78 -8.59 2.49 22.35
N ASP A 79 -9.87 2.30 22.68
CA ASP A 79 -10.38 1.05 23.26
C ASP A 79 -10.17 -0.13 22.32
N LYS A 80 -10.35 0.09 21.01
CA LYS A 80 -10.11 -0.94 19.98
C LYS A 80 -8.65 -1.34 19.90
N LEU A 81 -7.72 -0.38 19.99
CA LEU A 81 -6.29 -0.64 20.00
C LEU A 81 -5.88 -1.43 21.24
N ILE A 82 -6.38 -1.05 22.42
CA ILE A 82 -6.15 -1.79 23.69
C ILE A 82 -6.64 -3.24 23.55
N ARG A 83 -7.88 -3.44 23.11
CA ARG A 83 -8.46 -4.79 22.93
C ARG A 83 -7.70 -5.64 21.90
N ARG A 84 -7.20 -5.04 20.81
CA ARG A 84 -6.50 -5.76 19.73
C ARG A 84 -5.02 -6.03 19.99
N HIS A 85 -4.45 -5.39 21.01
CA HIS A 85 -3.05 -5.57 21.42
C HIS A 85 -2.93 -6.02 22.88
N PRO A 86 -3.55 -7.15 23.29
CA PRO A 86 -3.39 -7.69 24.63
C PRO A 86 -1.93 -8.06 24.98
N HIS A 87 -1.06 -8.17 23.98
CA HIS A 87 0.38 -8.38 24.17
C HIS A 87 1.15 -7.07 24.49
N ILE A 88 0.48 -5.91 24.42
CA ILE A 88 1.05 -4.59 24.72
C ILE A 88 0.31 -3.92 25.88
N PHE A 89 -1.02 -4.01 25.91
CA PHE A 89 -1.88 -3.34 26.89
C PHE A 89 -2.67 -4.35 27.73
N ALA A 90 -2.82 -4.04 29.01
CA ALA A 90 -3.81 -4.66 29.88
C ALA A 90 -5.22 -4.12 29.54
N PRO A 91 -6.31 -4.80 29.98
CA PRO A 91 -7.68 -4.36 29.69
C PRO A 91 -8.04 -2.95 30.18
N ASP A 92 -7.31 -2.44 31.17
CA ASP A 92 -7.42 -1.08 31.71
C ASP A 92 -6.64 -0.03 30.91
N GLY A 93 -6.00 -0.43 29.80
CA GLY A 93 -5.17 0.45 28.95
C GLY A 93 -3.73 0.61 29.43
N ARG A 94 -3.34 0.06 30.58
CA ARG A 94 -1.97 0.13 31.07
C ARG A 94 -1.03 -0.67 30.16
N ARG A 95 0.14 -0.12 29.84
CA ARG A 95 1.19 -0.86 29.14
C ARG A 95 1.71 -2.01 30.01
N LEU A 96 1.76 -3.21 29.45
CA LEU A 96 2.32 -4.39 30.11
C LEU A 96 3.82 -4.24 30.32
N THR A 97 4.32 -4.74 31.44
CA THR A 97 5.75 -4.85 31.74
C THR A 97 6.43 -5.93 30.87
N ALA A 98 7.76 -5.92 30.79
CA ALA A 98 8.49 -6.95 30.06
C ALA A 98 8.19 -8.38 30.55
N ARG A 99 8.01 -8.57 31.87
CA ARG A 99 7.63 -9.85 32.48
C ARG A 99 6.22 -10.27 32.09
N GLU A 100 5.25 -9.35 32.17
CA GLU A 100 3.86 -9.64 31.76
C GLU A 100 3.77 -10.00 30.28
N ARG A 101 4.63 -9.43 29.41
CA ARG A 101 4.64 -9.74 27.98
C ARG A 101 5.18 -11.14 27.65
N GLN A 102 6.01 -11.74 28.50
CA GLN A 102 6.54 -13.10 28.28
C GLN A 102 5.43 -14.16 28.19
N ARG A 103 4.23 -13.89 28.74
CA ARG A 103 3.08 -14.80 28.64
C ARG A 103 2.42 -14.82 27.25
N TYR A 104 2.77 -13.90 26.36
CA TYR A 104 2.20 -13.81 25.03
C TYR A 104 3.18 -14.35 23.97
N GLN A 105 2.71 -15.27 23.15
CA GLN A 105 3.49 -15.88 22.07
C GLN A 105 3.50 -15.05 20.77
N ALA A 106 2.77 -13.92 20.71
CA ALA A 106 2.68 -13.05 19.55
C ALA A 106 3.95 -12.19 19.39
N SER A 107 5.06 -12.84 19.01
CA SER A 107 6.37 -12.20 18.80
C SER A 107 6.68 -11.95 17.31
N THR A 108 5.90 -12.53 16.40
CA THR A 108 6.07 -12.38 14.96
C THR A 108 4.91 -11.59 14.33
N PRO A 109 5.16 -10.85 13.23
CA PRO A 109 4.09 -10.18 12.48
C PRO A 109 2.98 -11.13 12.02
N GLY A 110 3.30 -12.40 11.73
CA GLY A 110 2.32 -13.43 11.38
C GLY A 110 1.36 -13.74 12.54
N ALA A 111 1.91 -14.05 13.73
CA ALA A 111 1.11 -14.36 14.91
C ALA A 111 0.22 -13.18 15.37
N VAL A 112 0.71 -11.94 15.22
CA VAL A 112 -0.08 -10.72 15.50
C VAL A 112 -1.25 -10.59 14.51
N ARG A 113 -1.02 -10.83 13.22
CA ARG A 113 -2.08 -10.78 12.18
C ARG A 113 -3.18 -11.81 12.44
N GLU A 114 -2.82 -13.05 12.77
CA GLU A 114 -3.77 -14.10 13.15
C GLU A 114 -4.57 -13.74 14.40
N GLN A 115 -3.90 -13.14 15.41
CA GLN A 115 -4.58 -12.65 16.61
C GLN A 115 -5.60 -11.55 16.26
N TRP A 116 -5.24 -10.57 15.42
CA TRP A 116 -6.16 -9.54 14.98
C TRP A 116 -7.35 -10.10 14.20
N ALA A 117 -7.15 -11.10 13.34
CA ALA A 117 -8.22 -11.76 12.60
C ALA A 117 -9.22 -12.44 13.56
N ARG A 118 -8.73 -13.19 14.55
CA ARG A 118 -9.56 -13.84 15.59
C ARG A 118 -10.36 -12.82 16.41
N LEU A 119 -9.70 -11.75 16.87
CA LEU A 119 -10.36 -10.70 17.67
C LEU A 119 -11.43 -9.96 16.85
N LYS A 120 -11.15 -9.67 15.57
CA LYS A 120 -12.14 -9.07 14.65
C LYS A 120 -13.37 -9.96 14.47
N ALA A 121 -13.20 -11.28 14.33
CA ALA A 121 -14.32 -12.21 14.20
C ALA A 121 -15.20 -12.24 15.47
N GLY A 122 -14.57 -12.25 16.65
CA GLY A 122 -15.29 -12.20 17.94
C GLY A 122 -16.07 -10.89 18.17
N GLU A 123 -15.56 -9.75 17.68
CA GLU A 123 -16.26 -8.47 17.74
C GLU A 123 -17.53 -8.46 16.85
N GLN A 124 -17.47 -9.09 15.68
CA GLN A 124 -18.61 -9.17 14.74
C GLN A 124 -19.78 -10.01 15.29
N GLY A 125 -19.49 -11.07 16.06
CA GLY A 125 -20.53 -11.90 16.69
C GLY A 125 -21.31 -11.21 17.81
N ARG A 126 -20.79 -10.12 18.40
CA ARG A 126 -21.46 -9.36 19.47
C ARG A 126 -22.48 -8.33 18.95
N ALA A 127 -22.49 -8.03 17.65
CA ALA A 127 -23.37 -7.03 17.04
C ALA A 127 -24.77 -7.57 16.64
N GLY A 128 -25.20 -8.72 17.18
CA GLY A 128 -26.57 -9.25 17.03
C GLY A 128 -26.92 -9.81 15.65
N GLN A 129 -25.98 -9.84 14.70
CA GLN A 129 -26.15 -10.50 13.41
C GLN A 129 -25.30 -11.77 13.37
N ALA A 130 -25.85 -12.87 12.87
CA ALA A 130 -25.06 -14.06 12.61
C ALA A 130 -23.87 -13.67 11.71
N PRO A 131 -22.60 -13.90 12.13
CA PRO A 131 -21.45 -13.43 11.40
C PRO A 131 -21.40 -14.12 10.04
N ARG A 132 -21.70 -13.36 8.97
CA ARG A 132 -21.45 -13.83 7.59
C ARG A 132 -19.95 -13.78 7.34
N VAL A 133 -19.41 -14.78 6.66
CA VAL A 133 -17.97 -14.88 6.32
C VAL A 133 -17.47 -13.59 5.63
N LEU A 134 -18.27 -13.04 4.72
CA LEU A 134 -17.97 -11.81 3.99
C LEU A 134 -18.45 -10.53 4.70
N GLY A 135 -18.99 -10.65 5.92
CA GLY A 135 -19.48 -9.54 6.72
C GLY A 135 -18.38 -8.53 7.03
N GLY A 136 -18.65 -7.26 6.73
CA GLY A 136 -17.72 -6.16 7.02
C GLY A 136 -16.61 -5.95 6.00
N VAL A 137 -16.69 -6.53 4.79
CA VAL A 137 -15.93 -6.04 3.63
C VAL A 137 -16.67 -4.82 3.06
N PRO A 138 -16.13 -3.60 3.17
CA PRO A 138 -16.82 -2.40 2.69
C PRO A 138 -17.08 -2.49 1.18
N ARG A 139 -18.30 -2.13 0.76
CA ARG A 139 -18.68 -2.06 -0.66
C ARG A 139 -17.98 -0.94 -1.41
N ALA A 140 -17.55 0.10 -0.69
CA ALA A 140 -16.90 1.28 -1.24
C ALA A 140 -15.40 1.10 -1.52
N LEU A 141 -14.81 -0.05 -1.18
CA LEU A 141 -13.41 -0.31 -1.52
C LEU A 141 -13.23 -0.41 -3.04
N PRO A 142 -12.06 0.03 -3.55
CA PRO A 142 -11.62 -0.29 -4.90
C PRO A 142 -11.76 -1.78 -5.20
N ALA A 143 -12.14 -2.11 -6.43
CA ALA A 143 -12.60 -3.45 -6.77
C ALA A 143 -11.53 -4.52 -6.53
N LEU A 144 -10.26 -4.22 -6.83
CA LEU A 144 -9.16 -5.16 -6.70
C LEU A 144 -8.78 -5.39 -5.23
N LEU A 145 -8.70 -4.30 -4.44
CA LEU A 145 -8.55 -4.39 -2.98
C LEU A 145 -9.73 -5.13 -2.32
N ARG A 146 -10.94 -4.93 -2.82
CA ARG A 146 -12.15 -5.61 -2.33
C ARG A 146 -12.09 -7.10 -2.60
N ALA A 147 -11.73 -7.51 -3.82
CA ALA A 147 -11.52 -8.91 -4.20
C ALA A 147 -10.46 -9.57 -3.31
N HIS A 148 -9.33 -8.89 -3.10
CA HIS A 148 -8.27 -9.33 -2.18
C HIS A 148 -8.78 -9.56 -0.75
N LYS A 149 -9.59 -8.64 -0.20
CA LYS A 149 -10.19 -8.81 1.14
C LYS A 149 -11.24 -9.92 1.19
N ILE A 150 -12.04 -10.10 0.13
CA ILE A 150 -12.99 -11.23 0.01
C ILE A 150 -12.21 -12.54 0.07
N GLY A 151 -11.16 -12.68 -0.75
CA GLY A 151 -10.27 -13.85 -0.77
C GLY A 151 -9.69 -14.15 0.62
N ALA A 152 -9.22 -13.13 1.33
CA ALA A 152 -8.68 -13.31 2.69
C ALA A 152 -9.72 -13.79 3.71
N ARG A 153 -11.00 -13.41 3.54
CA ARG A 153 -12.09 -13.82 4.44
C ARG A 153 -12.50 -15.26 4.21
N VAL A 154 -12.62 -15.68 2.96
CA VAL A 154 -12.98 -17.06 2.62
C VAL A 154 -11.83 -18.03 2.95
N ALA A 155 -10.59 -17.60 2.76
CA ALA A 155 -9.42 -18.38 3.15
C ALA A 155 -9.36 -18.63 4.66
N ALA A 156 -9.78 -17.66 5.48
CA ALA A 156 -9.81 -17.79 6.94
C ALA A 156 -10.79 -18.86 7.45
N VAL A 157 -11.74 -19.32 6.63
CA VAL A 157 -12.65 -20.43 6.95
C VAL A 157 -12.27 -21.73 6.21
N GLY A 158 -11.08 -21.78 5.63
CA GLY A 158 -10.56 -22.96 4.93
C GLY A 158 -10.94 -23.04 3.45
N PHE A 159 -11.63 -22.03 2.89
CA PHE A 159 -11.89 -21.94 1.46
C PHE A 159 -10.73 -21.22 0.77
N ASP A 160 -9.65 -21.97 0.53
CA ASP A 160 -8.44 -21.45 -0.11
C ASP A 160 -7.78 -22.51 -1.01
N TRP A 161 -7.06 -22.07 -2.05
CA TRP A 161 -6.18 -22.97 -2.80
C TRP A 161 -4.94 -23.32 -1.97
N PRO A 162 -4.48 -24.59 -1.97
CA PRO A 162 -3.36 -25.03 -1.14
C PRO A 162 -2.01 -24.35 -1.45
N SER A 163 -1.73 -24.11 -2.72
CA SER A 163 -0.45 -23.57 -3.18
C SER A 163 -0.60 -22.34 -4.08
N THR A 164 0.52 -21.75 -4.47
CA THR A 164 0.55 -20.63 -5.45
C THR A 164 0.32 -21.18 -6.85
N GLU A 165 0.85 -22.37 -7.12
CA GLU A 165 0.74 -23.12 -8.36
C GLU A 165 -0.73 -23.43 -8.68
N ASP A 166 -1.53 -23.79 -7.67
CA ASP A 166 -2.97 -24.02 -7.84
C ASP A 166 -3.73 -22.73 -8.27
N VAL A 167 -3.30 -21.57 -7.77
CA VAL A 167 -3.89 -20.28 -8.17
C VAL A 167 -3.47 -19.91 -9.59
N MET A 168 -2.21 -20.17 -9.95
CA MET A 168 -1.72 -19.98 -11.32
C MET A 168 -2.46 -20.87 -12.31
N ALA A 169 -2.68 -22.15 -11.98
CA ALA A 169 -3.48 -23.07 -12.79
C ALA A 169 -4.92 -22.57 -12.97
N LYS A 170 -5.51 -21.97 -11.91
CA LYS A 170 -6.83 -21.34 -12.03
C LYS A 170 -6.79 -20.13 -12.95
N ILE A 171 -5.77 -19.27 -12.88
CA ILE A 171 -5.60 -18.16 -13.83
C ILE A 171 -5.50 -18.67 -15.28
N ASP A 172 -4.77 -19.75 -15.53
CA ASP A 172 -4.68 -20.35 -16.87
C ASP A 172 -6.02 -20.92 -17.36
N GLU A 173 -6.87 -21.39 -16.45
CA GLU A 173 -8.26 -21.78 -16.73
C GLU A 173 -9.11 -20.56 -17.10
N GLU A 174 -9.14 -19.51 -16.27
CA GLU A 174 -9.90 -18.27 -16.52
C GLU A 174 -9.49 -17.61 -17.85
N VAL A 175 -8.19 -17.62 -18.19
CA VAL A 175 -7.70 -17.12 -19.47
C VAL A 175 -8.24 -17.95 -20.64
N ARG A 176 -8.41 -19.26 -20.47
CA ARG A 176 -8.99 -20.13 -21.50
C ARG A 176 -10.49 -19.88 -21.64
N GLU A 177 -11.21 -19.82 -20.53
CA GLU A 177 -12.65 -19.54 -20.51
C GLU A 177 -12.94 -18.16 -21.13
N LEU A 178 -12.13 -17.14 -20.82
CA LEU A 178 -12.22 -15.84 -21.46
C LEU A 178 -12.01 -15.92 -22.98
N ARG A 179 -11.02 -16.67 -23.46
CA ARG A 179 -10.79 -16.83 -24.92
C ARG A 179 -11.99 -17.46 -25.61
N GLU A 180 -12.61 -18.45 -24.99
CA GLU A 180 -13.82 -19.10 -25.51
C GLU A 180 -15.00 -18.11 -25.51
N ALA A 181 -15.21 -17.42 -24.39
CA ALA A 181 -16.28 -16.46 -24.18
C ALA A 181 -16.24 -15.24 -25.13
N LEU A 182 -15.05 -14.82 -25.57
CA LEU A 182 -14.87 -13.76 -26.58
C LEU A 182 -15.58 -14.08 -27.91
N HIS A 183 -15.74 -15.37 -28.24
CA HIS A 183 -16.44 -15.83 -29.44
C HIS A 183 -17.93 -16.13 -29.19
N GLU A 184 -18.35 -16.21 -27.93
CA GLU A 184 -19.73 -16.51 -27.56
C GLU A 184 -20.59 -15.25 -27.47
N SER A 185 -20.23 -14.32 -26.56
CA SER A 185 -20.98 -13.07 -26.39
C SER A 185 -20.20 -12.05 -25.55
N PRO A 186 -20.47 -10.74 -25.71
CA PRO A 186 -19.90 -9.70 -24.86
C PRO A 186 -20.23 -9.88 -23.36
N ALA A 187 -21.41 -10.43 -23.05
CA ALA A 187 -21.84 -10.66 -21.68
C ALA A 187 -20.98 -11.74 -21.01
N ARG A 188 -20.77 -12.88 -21.68
CA ARG A 188 -19.88 -13.95 -21.20
C ARG A 188 -18.44 -13.47 -21.09
N ALA A 189 -17.93 -12.75 -22.10
CA ALA A 189 -16.58 -12.19 -22.04
C ALA A 189 -16.39 -11.24 -20.83
N THR A 190 -17.41 -10.47 -20.46
CA THR A 190 -17.37 -9.58 -19.29
C THR A 190 -17.32 -10.36 -17.99
N GLU A 191 -18.09 -11.45 -17.89
CA GLU A 191 -18.10 -12.34 -16.73
C GLU A 191 -16.74 -13.00 -16.51
N GLU A 192 -16.21 -13.68 -17.53
CA GLU A 192 -14.92 -14.38 -17.46
C GLU A 192 -13.75 -13.41 -17.22
N PHE A 193 -13.83 -12.19 -17.76
CA PHE A 193 -12.82 -11.16 -17.46
C PHE A 193 -12.87 -10.74 -15.98
N GLY A 194 -14.07 -10.69 -15.40
CA GLY A 194 -14.24 -10.45 -13.97
C GLY A 194 -13.62 -11.55 -13.10
N ASP A 195 -13.81 -12.81 -13.48
CA ASP A 195 -13.27 -13.95 -12.75
C ASP A 195 -11.74 -14.05 -12.87
N LEU A 196 -11.18 -13.72 -14.05
CA LEU A 196 -9.74 -13.54 -14.22
C LEU A 196 -9.17 -12.48 -13.28
N LEU A 197 -9.79 -11.30 -13.18
CA LEU A 197 -9.37 -10.24 -12.25
C LEU A 197 -9.45 -10.70 -10.79
N PHE A 198 -10.49 -11.46 -10.44
CA PHE A 198 -10.64 -12.04 -9.10
C PHE A 198 -9.56 -13.08 -8.78
N ALA A 199 -9.19 -13.92 -9.76
CA ALA A 199 -8.10 -14.89 -9.62
C ALA A 199 -6.75 -14.18 -9.44
N ILE A 200 -6.48 -13.11 -10.20
CA ILE A 200 -5.28 -12.27 -10.04
C ILE A 200 -5.21 -11.65 -8.64
N ALA A 201 -6.32 -11.11 -8.13
CA ALA A 201 -6.36 -10.57 -6.76
C ALA A 201 -6.07 -11.64 -5.69
N ASN A 202 -6.48 -12.89 -5.93
CA ASN A 202 -6.19 -14.01 -5.04
C ASN A 202 -4.74 -14.49 -5.13
N LEU A 203 -4.11 -14.41 -6.30
CA LEU A 203 -2.68 -14.64 -6.45
C LEU A 203 -1.89 -13.61 -5.64
N ALA A 204 -2.21 -12.32 -5.79
CA ALA A 204 -1.58 -11.26 -5.01
C ALA A 204 -1.70 -11.52 -3.50
N ARG A 205 -2.88 -11.95 -3.03
CA ARG A 205 -3.09 -12.35 -1.64
C ARG A 205 -2.13 -13.46 -1.20
N LYS A 206 -1.99 -14.52 -2.00
CA LYS A 206 -1.08 -15.66 -1.73
C LYS A 206 0.37 -15.21 -1.60
N LEU A 207 0.78 -14.28 -2.45
CA LEU A 207 2.11 -13.71 -2.47
C LEU A 207 2.32 -12.64 -1.38
N GLY A 208 1.28 -12.25 -0.64
CA GLY A 208 1.34 -11.18 0.36
C GLY A 208 1.49 -9.78 -0.25
N ILE A 209 1.04 -9.60 -1.49
CA ILE A 209 1.09 -8.37 -2.26
C ILE A 209 -0.24 -7.63 -2.13
N ASP A 210 -0.21 -6.31 -1.92
CA ASP A 210 -1.41 -5.48 -2.06
C ASP A 210 -1.64 -5.19 -3.55
N PRO A 211 -2.68 -5.76 -4.18
CA PRO A 211 -2.83 -5.66 -5.62
C PRO A 211 -3.23 -4.25 -6.07
N GLU A 212 -3.91 -3.47 -5.23
CA GLU A 212 -4.35 -2.12 -5.57
C GLU A 212 -3.15 -1.17 -5.65
N ALA A 213 -2.33 -1.16 -4.59
CA ALA A 213 -1.10 -0.38 -4.55
C ALA A 213 -0.12 -0.80 -5.65
N THR A 214 -0.02 -2.10 -5.93
CA THR A 214 0.86 -2.63 -6.98
C THR A 214 0.43 -2.18 -8.37
N LEU A 215 -0.89 -2.16 -8.64
CA LEU A 215 -1.42 -1.67 -9.90
C LEU A 215 -1.23 -0.15 -10.03
N SER A 216 -1.45 0.61 -8.95
CA SER A 216 -1.18 2.05 -8.92
C SER A 216 0.27 2.36 -9.31
N ALA A 217 1.23 1.72 -8.64
CA ALA A 217 2.65 1.90 -8.95
C ALA A 217 3.02 1.47 -10.38
N ALA A 218 2.32 0.48 -10.95
CA ALA A 218 2.50 0.08 -12.33
C ALA A 218 1.97 1.14 -13.31
N ASN A 219 0.82 1.75 -13.01
CA ASN A 219 0.25 2.87 -13.75
C ASN A 219 1.18 4.08 -13.72
N ASP A 220 1.69 4.48 -12.55
CA ASP A 220 2.61 5.62 -12.42
C ASP A 220 3.89 5.41 -13.23
N LYS A 221 4.42 4.18 -13.20
CA LYS A 221 5.56 3.80 -14.03
C LYS A 221 5.24 3.88 -15.52
N PHE A 222 4.04 3.50 -15.93
CA PHE A 222 3.60 3.62 -17.32
C PHE A 222 3.50 5.09 -17.72
N THR A 223 2.81 5.92 -16.92
CA THR A 223 2.64 7.36 -17.13
C THR A 223 3.99 8.06 -17.27
N ARG A 224 4.88 7.91 -16.28
CA ARG A 224 6.23 8.52 -16.33
C ARG A 224 7.01 8.16 -17.59
N ARG A 225 6.88 6.91 -18.06
CA ARG A 225 7.56 6.45 -19.28
C ARG A 225 6.93 7.06 -20.52
N PHE A 226 5.61 7.17 -20.56
CA PHE A 226 4.90 7.75 -21.68
C PHE A 226 5.17 9.26 -21.77
N ASP A 227 5.14 9.98 -20.65
CA ASP A 227 5.53 11.40 -20.58
C ASP A 227 6.96 11.62 -21.11
N ALA A 228 7.87 10.69 -20.79
CA ALA A 228 9.23 10.73 -21.30
C ALA A 228 9.32 10.45 -22.81
N ILE A 229 8.45 9.60 -23.36
CA ILE A 229 8.34 9.40 -24.82
C ILE A 229 7.86 10.69 -25.47
N GLU A 230 6.79 11.30 -24.96
CA GLU A 230 6.24 12.56 -25.47
C GLU A 230 7.31 13.66 -25.46
N ALA A 231 8.01 13.84 -24.34
CA ALA A 231 9.10 14.81 -24.22
C ALA A 231 10.22 14.57 -25.24
N ARG A 232 10.56 13.31 -25.53
CA ARG A 232 11.61 12.94 -26.49
C ARG A 232 11.19 13.16 -27.94
N LEU A 233 9.93 12.92 -28.28
CA LEU A 233 9.37 13.21 -29.60
C LEU A 233 9.27 14.72 -29.81
N GLN A 234 8.76 15.44 -28.80
CA GLN A 234 8.66 16.90 -28.83
C GLN A 234 10.02 17.58 -29.00
N ALA A 235 11.08 17.06 -28.37
CA ALA A 235 12.45 17.55 -28.54
C ALA A 235 13.00 17.39 -29.98
N ARG A 236 12.29 16.66 -30.84
CA ARG A 236 12.59 16.47 -32.27
C ARG A 236 11.50 17.07 -33.16
N ASP A 237 10.71 18.00 -32.62
CA ASP A 237 9.59 18.65 -33.30
C ASP A 237 8.60 17.65 -33.91
N ARG A 238 8.33 16.56 -33.18
CA ARG A 238 7.40 15.50 -33.61
C ARG A 238 6.31 15.29 -32.57
N ASP A 239 5.06 15.26 -33.03
CA ASP A 239 3.88 14.98 -32.21
C ASP A 239 3.72 13.47 -31.98
N VAL A 240 3.27 13.08 -30.79
CA VAL A 240 2.99 11.69 -30.42
C VAL A 240 1.84 11.11 -31.23
N HIS A 241 0.87 11.93 -31.64
CA HIS A 241 -0.28 11.53 -32.45
C HIS A 241 0.10 11.17 -33.89
N ASP A 242 1.25 11.65 -34.36
CA ASP A 242 1.79 11.36 -35.70
C ASP A 242 2.76 10.17 -35.70
N ALA A 243 3.10 9.63 -34.53
CA ALA A 243 4.01 8.51 -34.38
C ALA A 243 3.32 7.17 -34.66
N SER A 244 3.99 6.30 -35.40
CA SER A 244 3.60 4.90 -35.57
C SER A 244 3.80 4.08 -34.29
N LEU A 245 3.11 2.94 -34.17
CA LEU A 245 3.31 2.03 -33.04
C LEU A 245 4.78 1.58 -32.92
N ASP A 246 5.43 1.27 -34.05
CA ASP A 246 6.84 0.86 -34.08
C ASP A 246 7.76 1.97 -33.55
N GLU A 247 7.48 3.23 -33.88
CA GLU A 247 8.22 4.38 -33.34
C GLU A 247 7.99 4.56 -31.83
N LEU A 248 6.75 4.43 -31.37
CA LEU A 248 6.41 4.50 -29.94
C LEU A 248 7.07 3.36 -29.15
N GLU A 249 7.10 2.14 -29.69
CA GLU A 249 7.79 1.00 -29.08
C GLU A 249 9.31 1.22 -29.02
N ALA A 250 9.91 1.79 -30.07
CA ALA A 250 11.33 2.13 -30.10
C ALA A 250 11.69 3.19 -29.06
N GLU A 251 10.88 4.25 -28.92
CA GLU A 251 11.08 5.27 -27.89
C GLU A 251 10.85 4.70 -26.48
N TRP A 252 9.84 3.85 -26.29
CA TRP A 252 9.61 3.14 -25.04
C TRP A 252 10.80 2.30 -24.61
N ALA A 253 11.40 1.54 -25.55
CA ALA A 253 12.61 0.79 -25.29
C ALA A 253 13.79 1.70 -24.90
N ALA A 254 13.94 2.84 -25.57
CA ALA A 254 14.99 3.83 -25.26
C ALA A 254 14.82 4.46 -23.87
N VAL A 255 13.59 4.81 -23.48
CA VAL A 255 13.26 5.31 -22.13
C VAL A 255 13.63 4.28 -21.06
N LYS A 256 13.23 3.01 -21.25
CA LYS A 256 13.58 1.92 -20.32
C LYS A 256 15.08 1.75 -20.11
N LEU A 257 15.88 1.87 -21.18
CA LEU A 257 17.33 1.80 -21.08
C LEU A 257 17.91 2.95 -20.26
N THR A 258 17.36 4.15 -20.42
CA THR A 258 17.79 5.34 -19.69
C THR A 258 17.48 5.22 -18.19
N GLU A 259 16.28 4.77 -17.82
CA GLU A 259 15.90 4.49 -16.42
C GLU A 259 16.80 3.40 -15.79
N ALA A 260 17.07 2.32 -16.54
CA ALA A 260 17.94 1.25 -16.08
C ALA A 260 19.39 1.72 -15.85
N ALA A 261 19.86 2.69 -16.64
CA ALA A 261 21.18 3.29 -16.44
C ALA A 261 21.21 4.22 -15.22
N ALA A 262 20.17 5.04 -15.02
CA ALA A 262 20.04 5.97 -13.90
C ALA A 262 19.86 5.26 -12.54
N SER A 263 19.26 4.07 -12.53
CA SER A 263 19.04 3.27 -11.31
C SER A 263 20.26 2.44 -10.87
N ARG A 264 21.37 2.43 -11.63
CA ARG A 264 22.60 1.75 -11.22
C ARG A 264 23.38 2.60 -10.22
N PRO A 265 23.76 2.07 -9.04
CA PRO A 265 24.58 2.81 -8.09
C PRO A 265 25.94 3.13 -8.70
N ALA A 266 26.39 4.38 -8.58
CA ALA A 266 27.69 4.83 -9.05
C ALA A 266 28.79 3.98 -8.38
N THR A 267 29.43 3.12 -9.16
CA THR A 267 30.57 2.32 -8.68
C THR A 267 31.72 3.27 -8.39
N SER A 268 32.25 3.22 -7.16
CA SER A 268 33.29 4.12 -6.69
C SER A 268 34.50 4.12 -7.62
N ALA A 269 34.77 5.25 -8.27
CA ALA A 269 36.05 5.53 -8.88
C ALA A 269 37.10 5.67 -7.76
N ARG A 270 37.69 4.55 -7.33
CA ARG A 270 38.78 4.57 -6.36
C ARG A 270 40.06 4.98 -7.08
N ALA A 271 40.54 6.16 -6.69
CA ALA A 271 41.76 6.80 -7.14
C ALA A 271 42.96 5.84 -7.25
N ARG A 272 43.61 5.83 -8.42
CA ARG A 272 45.02 5.44 -8.54
C ARG A 272 45.85 6.72 -8.43
N SER A 273 46.16 7.13 -7.21
CA SER A 273 47.22 8.11 -6.96
C SER A 273 48.58 7.41 -6.98
N ALA A 274 49.56 8.13 -7.52
CA ALA A 274 50.90 7.71 -7.86
C ALA A 274 51.72 7.18 -6.67
N SER A 275 52.52 6.14 -6.91
CA SER A 275 53.61 5.70 -6.03
C SER A 275 54.96 6.16 -6.58
N THR A 276 55.57 7.13 -5.89
CA THR A 276 56.98 7.52 -6.04
C THR A 276 57.90 6.47 -5.39
N PRO A 277 59.07 6.12 -5.96
CA PRO A 277 59.93 5.07 -5.41
C PRO A 277 60.83 5.58 -4.28
N SER A 278 60.85 4.87 -3.15
CA SER A 278 61.74 5.15 -2.00
C SER A 278 63.06 4.37 -2.12
N ARG A 279 64.17 5.11 -2.10
CA ARG A 279 65.55 4.59 -2.06
C ARG A 279 65.85 3.92 -0.71
N ARG A 280 66.22 2.64 -0.73
CA ARG A 280 66.70 1.90 0.45
C ARG A 280 68.21 2.14 0.65
N ARG A 281 68.59 2.81 1.74
CA ARG A 281 69.97 2.84 2.26
C ARG A 281 70.18 1.66 3.21
N THR A 282 71.23 0.90 2.97
CA THR A 282 71.74 -0.17 3.83
C THR A 282 72.57 0.42 4.97
N ARG A 283 72.34 -0.02 6.21
CA ARG A 283 73.34 0.02 7.30
C ARG A 283 73.23 -1.23 8.16
N SER A 284 74.36 -1.91 8.24
CA SER A 284 74.71 -3.11 8.99
C SER A 284 74.95 -2.78 10.48
N SER A 285 74.54 -3.69 11.36
CA SER A 285 74.81 -3.66 12.81
C SER A 285 75.90 -4.67 13.19
N PRO A 286 76.79 -4.37 14.17
CA PRO A 286 77.82 -5.31 14.65
C PRO A 286 77.33 -6.17 15.85
N PRO A 287 78.06 -7.24 16.23
CA PRO A 287 77.57 -8.25 17.17
C PRO A 287 77.84 -7.92 18.64
N ARG A 288 77.00 -8.43 19.53
CA ARG A 288 77.21 -8.44 21.00
C ARG A 288 77.90 -9.74 21.44
N PRO A 289 78.74 -9.70 22.50
CA PRO A 289 79.43 -10.87 23.02
C PRO A 289 78.61 -11.59 24.11
N GLY A 290 78.76 -12.91 24.20
CA GLY A 290 78.27 -13.71 25.32
C GLY A 290 79.16 -14.94 25.50
N ARG A 291 79.92 -14.96 26.60
CA ARG A 291 80.63 -16.13 27.12
C ARG A 291 79.79 -16.77 28.22
N SER A 292 79.42 -18.04 28.05
CA SER A 292 79.64 -19.18 28.96
C SER A 292 78.97 -20.39 28.35
#